data_AF-A0A164HWL9-F1
#
_entry.id   AF-A0A164HWL9-F1
#
_cell.length_a   1.000
_cell.length_b   1.000
_cell.length_c   1.000
_cell.angle_alpha   90.00
_cell.angle_beta   90.00
_cell.angle_gamma   90.00
#
_symmetry.space_group_name_H-M   'P 1'
#
loop_
_entity.id
_entity.type
_entity.pdbx_description
1 polymer ?
#
loop_
_entity_poly.entity_id
_entity_poly.type
_entity_poly.pdbx_seq_one_letter_code
_entity_poly.pdbx_strand_id
1 'polypeptide(L)'
;ADAEQPQPVEDFLFKGERLDCKKKIFGEGFFLFDGYWKENENAGAEKERGKSKTSNLKKEAAIRRIKNEDCLDGWEDVADKLVKDNLNHNNILRVFGYEEDVANGWRYFALEPYSATLYEYCDGEYDGAMPNESQVLYQF
;
A
#
# COMPACT_ATOMS: atom_id res chain seq x y z
N ALA A 1 -9.04 -34.58 -26.21
CA ALA A 1 -8.00 -33.54 -26.11
C ALA A 1 -8.28 -32.82 -24.80
N ASP A 2 -7.54 -33.19 -23.77
CA ASP A 2 -7.62 -32.52 -22.47
C ASP A 2 -6.94 -31.17 -22.65
N ALA A 3 -7.71 -30.09 -22.57
CA ALA A 3 -7.18 -28.74 -22.62
C ALA A 3 -6.49 -28.51 -21.28
N GLU A 4 -5.16 -28.65 -21.28
CA GLU A 4 -4.30 -28.27 -20.18
C GLU A 4 -4.63 -26.82 -19.82
N GLN A 5 -5.35 -26.63 -18.71
CA GLN A 5 -5.63 -25.29 -18.19
C GLN A 5 -4.27 -24.65 -17.91
N PRO A 6 -4.01 -23.43 -18.41
CA PRO A 6 -2.77 -22.75 -18.11
C PRO A 6 -2.64 -22.65 -16.60
N GLN A 7 -1.53 -23.17 -16.06
CA GLN A 7 -1.19 -23.01 -14.64
C GLN A 7 -1.29 -21.52 -14.28
N PRO A 8 -1.83 -21.17 -13.10
CA PRO A 8 -1.92 -19.77 -12.68
C PRO A 8 -0.49 -19.23 -12.64
N VAL A 9 -0.22 -18.31 -13.57
CA VAL A 9 1.07 -17.65 -13.73
C VAL A 9 1.47 -17.10 -12.35
N GLU A 10 2.65 -17.50 -11.89
CA GLU A 10 3.24 -17.07 -10.62
C GLU A 10 2.96 -15.59 -10.36
N ASP A 11 2.43 -15.27 -9.18
CA ASP A 11 2.08 -13.92 -8.74
C ASP A 11 3.18 -12.93 -9.15
N PHE A 12 2.92 -12.11 -10.18
CA PHE A 12 3.86 -11.08 -10.63
C PHE A 12 4.08 -10.08 -9.50
N LEU A 13 5.17 -10.25 -8.76
CA LEU A 13 5.63 -9.29 -7.76
C LEU A 13 6.20 -8.09 -8.51
N PHE A 14 5.38 -7.04 -8.61
CA PHE A 14 5.76 -5.80 -9.26
C PHE A 14 6.90 -5.11 -8.49
N LYS A 15 7.88 -4.63 -9.25
CA LYS A 15 9.00 -3.85 -8.74
C LYS A 15 9.18 -2.63 -9.62
N GLY A 16 8.69 -1.50 -9.14
CA GLY A 16 8.88 -0.22 -9.80
C GLY A 16 10.04 0.58 -9.21
N GLU A 17 10.00 1.89 -9.44
CA GLU A 17 11.09 2.80 -9.08
C GLU A 17 11.22 2.89 -7.55
N ARG A 18 10.10 3.14 -6.89
CA ARG A 18 9.95 3.37 -5.46
C ARG A 18 9.26 2.21 -4.76
N LEU A 19 8.48 1.40 -5.47
CA LEU A 19 7.70 0.32 -4.89
C LEU A 19 8.30 -1.06 -5.18
N ASP A 20 8.37 -1.91 -4.15
CA ASP A 20 8.93 -3.27 -4.23
C ASP A 20 7.96 -4.27 -3.56
N CYS A 21 7.14 -4.97 -4.35
CA CYS A 21 6.25 -6.03 -3.87
C CYS A 21 7.06 -7.28 -3.49
N LYS A 22 6.77 -7.87 -2.33
CA LYS A 22 7.46 -9.07 -1.85
C LYS A 22 6.58 -10.31 -1.76
N LYS A 23 5.44 -10.21 -1.09
CA LYS A 23 4.61 -11.39 -0.78
C LYS A 23 3.16 -11.01 -0.86
N LYS A 24 2.33 -11.87 -1.45
CA LYS A 24 0.88 -11.71 -1.41
C LYS A 24 0.35 -12.04 -0.02
N ILE A 25 -0.46 -11.13 0.53
CA ILE A 25 -1.12 -11.27 1.84
C ILE A 25 -2.53 -11.82 1.65
N PHE A 26 -3.29 -11.25 0.70
CA PHE A 26 -4.71 -11.57 0.49
C PHE A 26 -5.08 -11.57 -1.00
N GLY A 27 -6.08 -12.35 -1.41
CA GLY A 27 -6.28 -12.65 -2.84
C GLY A 27 -7.64 -13.16 -3.34
N GLU A 28 -8.76 -12.90 -2.68
CA GLU A 28 -10.09 -13.09 -3.30
C GLU A 28 -10.75 -11.72 -3.55
N GLY A 29 -10.84 -11.31 -4.82
CA GLY A 29 -11.47 -10.06 -5.25
C GLY A 29 -10.61 -8.78 -5.09
N PHE A 30 -9.68 -8.75 -4.15
CA PHE A 30 -8.69 -7.67 -3.99
C PHE A 30 -7.30 -8.26 -3.72
N PHE A 31 -6.28 -7.68 -4.36
CA PHE A 31 -4.89 -8.16 -4.24
C PHE A 31 -4.10 -7.23 -3.33
N LEU A 32 -3.67 -7.75 -2.19
CA LEU A 32 -2.84 -7.05 -1.23
C LEU A 32 -1.50 -7.77 -1.07
N PHE A 33 -0.42 -7.00 -1.06
CA PHE A 33 0.95 -7.51 -0.95
C PHE A 33 1.71 -6.81 0.19
N ASP A 34 2.60 -7.52 0.86
CA ASP A 34 3.66 -6.93 1.66
C ASP A 34 4.73 -6.39 0.72
N GLY A 35 5.32 -5.26 1.09
CA GLY A 35 6.47 -4.73 0.36
C GLY A 35 7.07 -3.49 0.97
N TYR A 36 7.75 -2.71 0.14
CA TYR A 36 8.46 -1.52 0.57
C TYR A 36 8.17 -0.34 -0.34
N TRP A 37 8.12 0.84 0.27
CA TRP A 37 8.15 2.13 -0.39
C TRP A 37 9.48 2.83 -0.14
N LYS A 38 10.15 3.28 -1.19
CA LYS A 38 11.38 4.08 -1.11
C LYS A 38 11.02 5.56 -1.07
N GLU A 39 11.44 6.22 -0.01
CA GLU A 39 11.33 7.69 0.06
C GLU A 39 12.42 8.35 -0.76
N ASN A 40 12.06 9.39 -1.50
CA ASN A 40 13.05 10.29 -2.08
C ASN A 40 13.60 11.19 -0.97
N GLU A 41 14.91 11.36 -0.92
CA GLU A 41 15.62 12.17 0.09
C GLU A 41 15.19 13.66 0.11
N ASN A 42 14.31 14.10 -0.80
CA ASN A 42 13.93 15.50 -0.99
C ASN A 42 12.50 15.87 -0.51
N ALA A 43 11.70 14.94 0.00
CA ALA A 43 10.27 15.20 0.28
C ALA A 43 9.93 15.59 1.74
N GLY A 44 10.92 15.75 2.64
CA GLY A 44 10.62 15.99 4.06
C GLY A 44 11.76 16.60 4.86
N ALA A 45 12.54 17.51 4.28
CA ALA A 45 13.54 18.26 5.04
C ALA A 45 12.88 19.36 5.89
N GLU A 46 12.16 18.99 6.95
CA GLU A 46 12.20 19.80 8.16
C GLU A 46 13.65 19.77 8.65
N LYS A 47 14.25 20.96 8.72
CA LYS A 47 15.66 21.17 9.06
C LYS A 47 15.91 20.82 10.53
N GLU A 48 16.13 19.55 10.84
CA GLU A 48 16.94 19.20 12.00
C GLU A 48 18.40 19.08 11.57
N ARG A 49 19.18 20.11 11.92
CA ARG A 49 20.63 20.15 11.76
C ARG A 49 21.27 19.08 12.65
N GLY A 50 21.53 17.91 12.07
CA GLY A 50 22.35 16.88 12.69
C GLY A 50 22.76 15.85 11.65
N LYS A 51 24.03 15.94 11.19
CA LYS A 51 24.76 14.98 10.35
C LYS A 51 24.04 13.61 10.18
N SER A 52 23.40 13.37 9.04
CA SER A 52 22.83 12.05 8.74
C SER A 52 23.41 11.49 7.43
N LYS A 53 23.94 10.28 7.53
CA LYS A 53 24.31 9.42 6.40
C LYS A 53 23.10 9.27 5.48
N THR A 54 23.34 9.31 4.17
CA THR A 54 22.41 8.92 3.09
C THR A 54 21.90 7.49 3.34
N SER A 55 20.83 7.37 4.12
CA SER A 55 20.08 6.13 4.24
C SER A 55 18.96 6.20 3.22
N ASN A 56 19.03 5.36 2.19
CA ASN A 56 17.87 4.99 1.37
C ASN A 56 16.76 4.51 2.32
N LEU A 57 15.90 5.42 2.79
CA LEU A 57 14.84 5.13 3.75
C LEU A 57 13.77 4.31 3.03
N LYS A 58 13.79 3.00 3.29
CA LYS A 58 12.74 2.08 2.88
C LYS A 58 11.73 1.98 4.01
N LYS A 59 10.48 2.34 3.72
CA LYS A 59 9.34 2.11 4.61
C LYS A 59 8.70 0.78 4.25
N GLU A 60 8.35 -0.01 5.25
CA GLU A 60 7.43 -1.14 5.05
C GLU A 60 6.08 -0.61 4.61
N ALA A 61 5.45 -1.30 3.67
CA ALA A 61 4.18 -0.87 3.09
C ALA A 61 3.28 -2.07 2.80
N ALA A 62 1.98 -1.89 3.04
CA ALA A 62 0.95 -2.72 2.47
C ALA A 62 0.63 -2.20 1.06
N ILE A 63 0.79 -3.03 0.04
CA ILE A 63 0.66 -2.65 -1.36
C ILE A 63 -0.67 -3.16 -1.90
N ARG A 64 -1.56 -2.23 -2.25
CA ARG A 64 -2.83 -2.54 -2.90
C ARG A 64 -2.66 -2.45 -4.40
N ARG A 65 -3.02 -3.54 -5.11
CA ARG A 65 -3.03 -3.58 -6.57
C ARG A 65 -4.45 -3.40 -7.11
N ILE A 66 -4.61 -2.51 -8.10
CA ILE A 66 -5.90 -2.17 -8.72
C ILE A 66 -5.73 -2.23 -10.25
N LYS A 67 -6.70 -2.81 -10.96
CA LYS A 67 -6.65 -2.80 -12.44
C LYS A 67 -6.97 -1.42 -12.97
N ASN A 68 -6.38 -1.09 -14.11
CA ASN A 68 -6.60 0.22 -14.70
C ASN A 68 -8.06 0.47 -15.12
N GLU A 69 -8.76 -0.59 -15.54
CA GLU A 69 -10.16 -0.58 -15.96
C GLU A 69 -11.15 -0.35 -14.81
N ASP A 70 -10.75 -0.62 -13.56
CA ASP A 70 -11.60 -0.44 -12.38
C ASP A 70 -11.54 1.00 -11.83
N CYS A 71 -10.67 1.85 -12.38
CA CYS A 71 -10.53 3.24 -11.94
C CYS A 71 -11.49 4.16 -12.70
N LEU A 72 -12.11 5.09 -11.97
CA LEU A 72 -12.92 6.16 -12.55
C LEU A 72 -12.03 7.18 -13.27
N ASP A 73 -12.61 7.89 -14.24
CA ASP A 73 -11.97 9.05 -14.87
C ASP A 73 -11.59 10.11 -13.82
N GLY A 74 -10.40 10.71 -13.96
CA GLY A 74 -9.89 11.72 -13.01
C GLY A 74 -9.38 11.15 -11.67
N TRP A 75 -9.17 9.83 -11.57
CA TRP A 75 -8.61 9.20 -10.36
C TRP A 75 -7.25 9.79 -9.94
N GLU A 76 -6.43 10.25 -10.89
CA GLU A 76 -5.08 10.74 -10.62
C GLU A 76 -5.12 11.98 -9.72
N ASP A 77 -6.03 12.92 -9.98
CA ASP A 77 -6.23 14.11 -9.15
C ASP A 77 -6.62 13.74 -7.71
N VAL A 78 -7.43 12.70 -7.56
CA VAL A 78 -7.86 12.19 -6.25
C VAL A 78 -6.68 11.51 -5.54
N ALA A 79 -5.93 10.67 -6.24
CA ALA A 79 -4.77 9.98 -5.71
C ALA A 79 -3.68 10.96 -5.28
N ASP A 80 -3.38 11.95 -6.12
CA ASP A 80 -2.44 13.03 -5.83
C ASP A 80 -2.85 13.81 -4.58
N LYS A 81 -4.14 14.11 -4.45
CA LYS A 81 -4.67 14.77 -3.26
C LYS A 81 -4.50 13.90 -2.02
N LEU A 82 -4.79 12.61 -2.09
CA LEU A 82 -4.58 11.68 -0.98
C LEU A 82 -3.12 11.61 -0.53
N VAL A 83 -2.18 11.60 -1.49
CA VAL A 83 -0.74 11.56 -1.21
C VAL A 83 -0.22 12.90 -0.67
N LYS A 84 -0.64 14.03 -1.27
CA LYS A 84 -0.16 15.39 -0.93
C LYS A 84 -0.78 15.93 0.35
N ASP A 85 -2.10 15.86 0.48
CA ASP A 85 -2.82 16.33 1.67
C ASP A 85 -2.64 15.34 2.83
N ASN A 86 -2.17 14.12 2.51
CA ASN A 86 -1.75 13.07 3.42
C ASN A 86 -2.75 12.90 4.57
N LEU A 87 -4.06 12.88 4.26
CA LEU A 87 -5.22 12.99 5.16
C LEU A 87 -4.85 12.60 6.59
N ASN A 88 -4.26 13.56 7.32
CA ASN A 88 -3.39 13.22 8.45
C ASN A 88 -4.24 13.05 9.69
N HIS A 89 -5.03 11.99 9.68
CA HIS A 89 -5.94 11.63 10.72
C HIS A 89 -5.56 10.25 11.24
N ASN A 90 -5.57 10.07 12.55
CA ASN A 90 -5.20 8.80 13.20
C ASN A 90 -6.05 7.59 12.77
N ASN A 91 -7.18 7.83 12.08
CA ASN A 91 -8.18 6.83 11.70
C ASN A 91 -8.22 6.58 10.18
N ILE A 92 -7.37 7.24 9.41
CA ILE A 92 -7.29 7.08 7.95
C ILE A 92 -5.91 6.50 7.64
N LEU A 93 -5.87 5.37 6.96
CA LEU A 93 -4.60 4.78 6.52
C LEU A 93 -3.87 5.76 5.61
N ARG A 94 -2.61 6.01 5.92
CA ARG A 94 -1.77 6.89 5.12
C ARG A 94 -1.40 6.23 3.80
N VAL A 95 -1.47 7.00 2.73
CA VAL A 95 -1.01 6.60 1.39
C VAL A 95 0.37 7.20 1.19
N PHE A 96 1.41 6.38 1.12
CA PHE A 96 2.78 6.85 0.90
C PHE A 96 3.03 7.30 -0.55
N GLY A 97 2.28 6.74 -1.49
CA GLY A 97 2.37 7.03 -2.90
C GLY A 97 1.77 5.91 -3.74
N TYR A 98 1.86 6.06 -5.06
CA TYR A 98 1.44 5.04 -6.01
C TYR A 98 2.40 4.98 -7.20
N GLU A 99 2.37 3.86 -7.91
CA GLU A 99 3.04 3.66 -9.20
C GLU A 99 2.11 2.92 -10.17
N GLU A 100 2.31 3.18 -11.46
CA GLU A 100 1.56 2.55 -12.54
C GLU A 100 2.44 1.60 -13.36
N ASP A 101 1.94 0.39 -13.57
CA ASP A 101 2.44 -0.54 -14.56
C ASP A 101 1.54 -0.47 -15.80
N VAL A 102 1.77 0.56 -16.61
CA VAL A 102 0.98 0.84 -17.82
C VAL A 102 1.02 -0.34 -18.80
N ALA A 103 2.16 -1.04 -18.87
CA ALA A 103 2.33 -2.17 -19.78
C ALA A 103 1.42 -3.34 -19.45
N ASN A 104 1.18 -3.60 -18.15
CA ASN A 104 0.33 -4.68 -17.69
C ASN A 104 -1.07 -4.23 -17.25
N GLY A 105 -1.36 -2.94 -17.31
CA GLY A 105 -2.68 -2.37 -16.97
C GLY A 105 -2.99 -2.39 -15.48
N TRP A 106 -1.97 -2.20 -14.63
CA TRP A 106 -2.12 -2.22 -13.17
C TRP A 106 -1.61 -0.95 -12.51
N ARG A 107 -2.17 -0.66 -11.33
CA ARG A 107 -1.70 0.38 -10.41
C ARG A 107 -1.42 -0.22 -9.06
N TYR A 108 -0.45 0.35 -8.37
CA TYR A 108 0.03 -0.11 -7.07
C TYR A 108 0.08 1.06 -6.11
N PHE A 109 -0.71 1.01 -5.04
CA PHE A 109 -0.72 2.00 -3.98
C PHE A 109 0.05 1.45 -2.78
N ALA A 110 1.04 2.21 -2.30
CA ALA A 110 1.75 1.90 -1.07
C ALA A 110 1.04 2.56 0.11
N LEU A 111 0.56 1.74 1.03
CA LEU A 111 -0.18 2.13 2.22
C LEU A 111 0.65 1.86 3.47
N GLU A 112 0.37 2.61 4.54
CA GLU A 112 0.84 2.28 5.88
C GLU A 112 0.42 0.84 6.25
N PRO A 113 1.36 0.01 6.75
CA PRO A 113 1.03 -1.32 7.24
C PRO A 113 0.04 -1.23 8.40
N TYR A 114 -0.93 -2.14 8.41
CA TYR A 114 -1.87 -2.32 9.52
C TYR A 114 -1.79 -3.76 10.01
N SER A 115 -2.04 -3.94 11.31
CA SER A 115 -1.84 -5.24 11.96
C SER A 115 -3.03 -6.19 11.81
N ALA A 116 -4.24 -5.65 11.62
CA ALA A 116 -5.47 -6.42 11.42
C ALA A 116 -6.57 -5.54 10.84
N THR A 117 -7.58 -6.19 10.29
CA THR A 117 -8.86 -5.61 9.89
C THR A 117 -9.80 -5.45 11.09
N LEU A 118 -10.84 -4.64 10.93
CA LEU A 118 -11.90 -4.51 11.95
C LEU A 118 -12.67 -5.82 12.17
N TYR A 119 -12.84 -6.63 11.12
CA TYR A 119 -13.49 -7.93 11.24
C TYR A 119 -12.67 -8.89 12.10
N GLU A 120 -11.38 -9.04 11.82
CA GLU A 120 -10.47 -9.86 12.63
C GLU A 120 -10.41 -9.39 14.10
N TYR A 121 -10.52 -8.07 14.33
CA TYR A 121 -10.67 -7.55 15.69
C TYR A 121 -11.98 -8.00 16.36
N CYS A 122 -13.11 -7.80 15.68
CA CYS A 122 -14.44 -8.16 16.20
C CYS A 122 -14.59 -9.66 16.46
N ASP A 123 -13.94 -10.50 15.64
CA ASP A 123 -13.98 -11.95 15.74
C ASP A 123 -12.94 -12.51 16.74
N GLY A 124 -12.15 -11.62 17.38
CA GLY A 124 -11.18 -11.99 18.41
C GLY A 124 -9.90 -12.62 17.85
N GLU A 125 -9.64 -12.47 16.55
CA GLU A 125 -8.44 -12.96 15.88
C GLU A 125 -7.25 -11.99 16.01
N TYR A 126 -7.51 -10.73 16.41
CA TYR A 126 -6.47 -9.75 16.74
C TYR A 126 -6.10 -9.76 18.23
N ASP A 127 -4.84 -10.04 18.54
CA ASP A 127 -4.27 -10.03 19.89
C ASP A 127 -3.35 -8.82 20.19
N GLY A 128 -3.21 -7.91 19.22
CA GLY A 128 -2.34 -6.75 19.32
C GLY A 128 -2.88 -5.61 20.17
N ALA A 129 -2.06 -4.57 20.35
CA ALA A 129 -2.44 -3.41 21.13
C ALA A 129 -3.60 -2.64 20.48
N MET A 130 -4.71 -2.53 21.21
CA MET A 130 -5.82 -1.67 20.80
C MET A 130 -5.32 -0.22 20.63
N PRO A 131 -5.71 0.49 19.57
CA PRO A 131 -5.35 1.89 19.42
C PRO A 131 -5.79 2.69 20.65
N ASN A 132 -5.01 3.71 21.02
CA ASN A 132 -5.25 4.50 22.24
C ASN A 132 -6.61 5.23 22.25
N GLU A 133 -7.27 5.36 21.10
CA GLU A 133 -8.59 5.97 20.96
C GLU A 133 -9.60 4.92 20.47
N SER A 134 -10.73 4.81 21.17
CA SER A 134 -11.80 3.84 20.88
C SER A 134 -12.51 4.03 19.53
N GLN A 135 -12.14 5.08 18.78
CA GLN A 135 -12.71 5.42 17.47
C GLN A 135 -11.78 5.05 16.29
N VAL A 136 -10.64 4.40 16.55
CA VAL A 136 -9.60 4.08 15.54
C VAL A 136 -9.84 2.70 14.92
N LEU A 137 -11.09 2.31 14.73
CA LEU A 137 -11.44 1.03 14.12
C LEU A 137 -11.63 1.24 12.61
N TYR A 138 -10.68 0.71 11.85
CA TYR A 138 -10.48 0.87 10.40
C TYR A 138 -11.77 0.68 9.59
N GLN A 139 -12.10 1.64 8.72
CA GLN A 139 -13.07 1.46 7.64
C GLN A 139 -12.32 1.19 6.33
N PHE A 140 -12.68 0.07 5.68
CA PHE A 140 -12.24 -0.30 4.32
C PHE A 140 -13.13 0.34 3.25
#